data_AF-A0A9X3GAI7-F1
#
_entry.id   AF-A0A9X3GAI7-F1
#
_cell.length_a   1.000
_cell.length_b   1.000
_cell.length_c   1.000
_cell.angle_alpha   90.00
_cell.angle_beta   90.00
_cell.angle_gamma   90.00
#
_symmetry.space_group_name_H-M   'P 1'
#
loop_
_entity.id
_entity.type
_entity.pdbx_description
1 polymer ?
#
loop_
_entity_poly.entity_id
_entity_poly.type
_entity_poly.pdbx_seq_one_letter_code
_entity_poly.pdbx_strand_id
1 'polypeptide(L)'
;MDGTSPRTGPAQTDDDRRWAEAASVLHGVPSSSAERRLRRSRLLRWSWVLAGMLLALAGGVLLAVLAGAALVPDPDPSGGWVVVGLVVQGAGLVVMTGYLVVAWRVGLFRVAWWQRQPTSVLSRAQRRGLRAQVRGRTEVDPARLPLARDLARRLVLQQYQALLIVGVVLQQVGRTIGAPTRLNVVITVLVGGGLVVAAVLMRREAGRAERFLADHPDPGSPV
;
A
#
# COMPACT_ATOMS: atom_id res chain seq x y z
N MET A 1 37.05 32.56 34.20
CA MET A 1 36.73 31.12 34.37
C MET A 1 35.81 30.77 33.22
N ASP A 2 36.40 30.52 32.07
CA ASP A 2 35.71 30.18 30.83
C ASP A 2 35.91 28.69 30.55
N GLY A 3 34.84 27.99 30.18
CA GLY A 3 34.98 26.55 29.92
C GLY A 3 33.72 25.78 29.57
N THR A 4 32.64 26.41 29.11
CA THR A 4 31.52 25.70 28.46
C THR A 4 31.62 25.85 26.95
N SER A 5 32.63 25.23 26.35
CA SER A 5 32.64 25.03 24.90
C SER A 5 31.57 23.98 24.56
N PRO A 6 30.51 24.33 23.79
CA PRO A 6 29.52 23.35 23.36
C PRO A 6 30.25 22.33 22.47
N ARG A 7 30.24 21.06 22.89
CA ARG A 7 30.67 19.93 22.05
C ARG A 7 29.70 19.82 20.87
N THR A 8 29.93 20.58 19.81
CA THR A 8 29.39 20.32 18.47
C THR A 8 30.20 19.17 17.87
N GLY A 9 29.91 17.95 18.33
CA GLY A 9 30.59 16.74 17.86
C GLY A 9 30.23 16.40 16.41
N PRO A 10 31.07 15.60 15.70
CA PRO A 10 30.86 15.18 14.32
C PRO A 10 29.54 14.43 14.05
N ALA A 11 28.90 13.91 15.11
CA ALA A 11 27.58 13.30 15.03
C ALA A 11 26.46 14.30 14.70
N GLN A 12 26.57 15.56 15.14
CA GLN A 12 25.56 16.59 14.85
C GLN A 12 25.63 17.01 13.37
N THR A 13 26.83 17.12 12.82
CA THR A 13 27.05 17.49 11.42
C THR A 13 26.58 16.42 10.43
N ASP A 14 26.65 15.13 10.78
CA ASP A 14 26.20 14.04 9.90
C ASP A 14 24.67 13.92 9.90
N ASP A 15 24.02 14.14 11.04
CA ASP A 15 22.56 14.15 11.13
C ASP A 15 21.95 15.32 10.33
N ASP A 16 22.49 16.53 10.46
CA ASP A 16 22.02 17.71 9.71
C ASP A 16 22.16 17.52 8.19
N ARG A 17 23.26 16.89 7.75
CA ARG A 17 23.49 16.56 6.33
C ARG A 17 22.42 15.61 5.77
N ARG A 18 22.02 14.60 6.53
CA ARG A 18 20.97 13.64 6.11
C ARG A 18 19.59 14.28 6.01
N TRP A 19 19.28 15.23 6.90
CA TRP A 19 18.04 16.01 6.82
C TRP A 19 18.03 16.93 5.60
N ALA A 20 19.13 17.61 5.32
CA ALA A 20 19.27 18.47 4.14
C ALA A 20 19.14 17.69 2.81
N GLU A 21 19.71 16.49 2.74
CA GLU A 21 19.58 15.62 1.57
C GLU A 21 18.13 15.12 1.38
N ALA A 22 17.43 14.79 2.47
CA ALA A 22 16.03 14.41 2.39
C ALA A 22 15.13 15.58 1.89
N ALA A 23 15.44 16.82 2.27
CA ALA A 23 14.75 18.02 1.81
C ALA A 23 15.01 18.33 0.33
N SER A 24 16.25 18.15 -0.16
CA SER A 24 16.59 18.39 -1.57
C SER A 24 15.90 17.41 -2.52
N VAL A 25 15.77 16.13 -2.11
CA VAL A 25 15.00 15.12 -2.87
C VAL A 25 13.51 15.47 -2.92
N LEU A 26 12.97 16.08 -1.86
CA LEU A 26 11.57 16.49 -1.79
C LEU A 26 11.25 17.65 -2.76
N HIS A 27 12.19 18.59 -2.96
CA HIS A 27 11.99 19.77 -3.81
C HIS A 27 12.18 19.54 -5.31
N GLY A 28 12.57 18.33 -5.73
CA GLY A 28 12.33 17.78 -7.07
C GLY A 28 12.44 18.74 -8.26
N VAL A 29 13.62 19.30 -8.55
CA VAL A 29 13.86 20.05 -9.81
C VAL A 29 13.79 19.05 -10.99
N PRO A 30 12.77 19.08 -11.86
CA PRO A 30 12.55 18.03 -12.86
C PRO A 30 13.19 18.38 -14.20
N SER A 31 14.12 17.56 -14.69
CA SER A 31 14.74 17.71 -16.01
C SER A 31 13.82 17.26 -17.17
N SER A 32 13.92 17.91 -18.33
CA SER A 32 13.16 17.63 -19.59
C SER A 32 13.22 16.18 -20.10
N SER A 33 14.18 15.39 -19.62
CA SER A 33 14.27 13.94 -19.84
C SER A 33 13.17 13.11 -19.13
N ALA A 34 12.51 13.67 -18.10
CA ALA A 34 11.44 13.02 -17.36
C ALA A 34 10.10 12.97 -18.13
N GLU A 35 9.83 13.97 -18.99
CA GLU A 35 8.60 14.04 -19.80
C GLU A 35 8.54 12.99 -20.92
N ARG A 36 9.68 12.70 -21.58
CA ARG A 36 9.72 11.66 -22.63
C ARG A 36 9.54 10.24 -22.06
N ARG A 37 10.05 9.97 -20.84
CA ARG A 37 9.83 8.69 -20.13
C ARG A 37 8.37 8.50 -19.68
N LEU A 38 7.66 9.60 -19.44
CA LEU A 38 6.25 9.61 -19.06
C LEU A 38 5.31 9.15 -20.18
N ARG A 39 5.59 9.49 -21.45
CA ARG A 39 4.79 9.04 -22.61
C ARG A 39 5.02 7.56 -22.93
N ARG A 40 6.28 7.10 -22.94
CA ARG A 40 6.62 5.70 -23.21
C ARG A 40 6.09 4.75 -22.14
N SER A 41 6.15 5.18 -20.88
CA SER A 41 5.51 4.44 -19.80
C SER A 41 4.00 4.41 -19.95
N ARG A 42 3.32 5.44 -20.46
CA ARG A 42 1.86 5.40 -20.69
C ARG A 42 1.45 4.26 -21.64
N LEU A 43 2.21 3.99 -22.70
CA LEU A 43 1.90 2.92 -23.67
C LEU A 43 2.15 1.52 -23.09
N LEU A 44 3.30 1.30 -22.44
CA LEU A 44 3.56 0.05 -21.72
C LEU A 44 2.52 -0.19 -20.60
N ARG A 45 2.01 0.91 -20.02
CA ARG A 45 0.98 0.89 -18.99
C ARG A 45 -0.37 0.42 -19.53
N TRP A 46 -0.77 0.84 -20.72
CA TRP A 46 -1.97 0.33 -21.38
C TRP A 46 -1.83 -1.14 -21.81
N SER A 47 -0.64 -1.57 -22.21
CA SER A 47 -0.41 -2.98 -22.58
C SER A 47 -0.54 -3.93 -21.39
N TRP A 48 -0.08 -3.55 -20.19
CA TRP A 48 -0.26 -4.37 -18.98
C TRP A 48 -1.72 -4.45 -18.52
N VAL A 49 -2.47 -3.35 -18.62
CA VAL A 49 -3.91 -3.34 -18.32
C VAL A 49 -4.67 -4.23 -19.30
N LEU A 50 -4.37 -4.12 -20.59
CA LEU A 50 -4.98 -4.97 -21.62
C LEU A 50 -4.63 -6.45 -21.40
N ALA A 51 -3.37 -6.76 -21.07
CA ALA A 51 -2.93 -8.11 -20.74
C ALA A 51 -3.66 -8.67 -19.51
N GLY A 52 -3.82 -7.89 -18.44
CA GLY A 52 -4.57 -8.30 -17.25
C GLY A 52 -6.06 -8.55 -17.55
N MET A 53 -6.67 -7.69 -18.37
CA MET A 53 -8.06 -7.87 -18.81
C MET A 53 -8.23 -9.14 -19.64
N LEU A 54 -7.32 -9.40 -20.58
CA LEU A 54 -7.31 -10.62 -21.39
C LEU A 54 -7.07 -11.87 -20.53
N LEU A 55 -6.19 -11.79 -19.54
CA LEU A 55 -5.91 -12.91 -18.63
C LEU A 55 -7.13 -13.22 -17.75
N ALA A 56 -7.82 -12.20 -17.24
CA ALA A 56 -9.06 -12.37 -16.48
C ALA A 56 -10.18 -12.97 -17.34
N LEU A 57 -10.30 -12.51 -18.60
CA LEU A 57 -11.25 -13.06 -19.56
C LEU A 57 -10.94 -14.54 -19.86
N ALA A 58 -9.67 -14.86 -20.13
CA ALA A 58 -9.21 -16.22 -20.39
C ALA A 58 -9.41 -17.14 -19.16
N GLY A 59 -9.14 -16.63 -17.95
CA GLY A 59 -9.40 -17.35 -16.71
C GLY A 59 -10.90 -17.62 -16.49
N GLY A 60 -11.75 -16.65 -16.80
CA GLY A 60 -13.21 -16.83 -16.76
C GLY A 60 -13.70 -17.88 -17.75
N VAL A 61 -13.21 -17.84 -18.99
CA VAL A 61 -13.53 -18.84 -20.03
C VAL A 61 -13.04 -20.23 -19.61
N LEU A 62 -11.82 -20.35 -19.09
CA LEU A 62 -11.28 -21.62 -18.62
C LEU A 62 -12.12 -22.20 -17.48
N LEU A 63 -12.51 -21.37 -16.51
CA LEU A 63 -13.39 -21.79 -15.41
C LEU A 63 -14.77 -22.22 -15.92
N ALA A 64 -15.33 -21.52 -16.90
CA ALA A 64 -16.60 -21.89 -17.51
C ALA A 64 -16.51 -23.23 -18.27
N VAL A 65 -15.41 -23.49 -18.96
CA VAL A 65 -15.16 -24.76 -19.66
C VAL A 65 -14.94 -25.91 -18.67
N LEU A 66 -14.17 -25.69 -17.60
CA LEU A 66 -13.95 -26.71 -16.56
C LEU A 66 -15.24 -27.01 -15.79
N ALA A 67 -16.05 -25.98 -15.49
CA ALA A 67 -17.37 -26.17 -14.89
C ALA A 67 -18.33 -26.87 -15.86
N GLY A 68 -18.27 -26.55 -17.15
CA GLY A 68 -19.02 -27.20 -18.23
C GLY A 68 -18.68 -28.69 -18.41
N ALA A 69 -17.41 -29.06 -18.23
CA ALA A 69 -16.97 -30.45 -18.25
C ALA A 69 -17.39 -31.25 -17.00
N ALA A 70 -17.55 -30.58 -15.87
CA ALA A 70 -18.05 -31.16 -14.61
C ALA A 70 -19.59 -31.25 -14.52
N LEU A 71 -20.31 -30.76 -15.54
CA LEU A 71 -21.77 -30.79 -15.65
C LEU A 71 -22.32 -32.10 -16.23
N VAL A 72 -21.46 -33.12 -16.47
CA VAL A 72 -21.92 -34.52 -16.52
C VAL A 72 -22.11 -34.96 -15.07
N PRO A 73 -23.33 -34.97 -14.53
CA PRO A 73 -23.53 -35.05 -13.09
C PRO A 73 -23.35 -36.50 -12.63
N ASP A 74 -22.34 -36.74 -11.80
CA ASP A 74 -22.51 -37.74 -10.74
C ASP A 74 -23.22 -37.05 -9.56
N PRO A 75 -24.31 -37.63 -9.04
CA PRO A 75 -25.15 -37.02 -8.02
C PRO A 75 -24.50 -37.12 -6.63
N ASP A 76 -23.37 -36.46 -6.43
CA ASP A 76 -22.74 -36.36 -5.11
C ASP A 76 -23.17 -35.02 -4.44
N PRO A 77 -23.66 -35.02 -3.19
CA PRO A 77 -24.29 -33.87 -2.53
C PRO A 77 -23.35 -32.68 -2.21
N SER A 78 -22.11 -32.68 -2.72
CA SER A 78 -21.05 -31.73 -2.39
C SER A 78 -20.83 -30.61 -3.42
N GLY A 79 -21.43 -30.68 -4.62
CA GLY A 79 -21.17 -29.74 -5.72
C GLY A 79 -21.55 -28.28 -5.47
N GLY A 80 -22.59 -28.01 -4.66
CA GLY A 80 -23.06 -26.65 -4.39
C GLY A 80 -22.02 -25.76 -3.68
N TRP A 81 -21.23 -26.34 -2.77
CA TRP A 81 -20.20 -25.61 -2.02
C TRP A 81 -19.01 -25.18 -2.89
N VAL A 82 -18.70 -25.97 -3.93
CA VAL A 82 -17.67 -25.62 -4.91
C VAL A 82 -18.04 -24.35 -5.66
N VAL A 83 -19.29 -24.24 -6.12
CA VAL A 83 -19.80 -23.05 -6.81
C VAL A 83 -19.77 -21.83 -5.88
N VAL A 84 -20.22 -21.97 -4.63
CA VAL A 84 -20.14 -20.88 -3.64
C VAL A 84 -18.70 -20.44 -3.43
N GLY A 85 -17.77 -21.39 -3.27
CA GLY A 85 -16.34 -21.10 -3.12
C GLY A 85 -15.76 -20.33 -4.31
N LEU A 86 -16.11 -20.72 -5.54
CA LEU A 86 -15.70 -20.05 -6.77
C LEU A 86 -16.27 -18.63 -6.88
N VAL A 87 -17.53 -18.43 -6.52
CA VAL A 87 -18.16 -17.09 -6.51
C VAL A 87 -17.44 -16.16 -5.54
N VAL A 88 -17.12 -16.64 -4.32
CA VAL A 88 -16.40 -15.87 -3.31
C VAL A 88 -14.96 -15.56 -3.76
N GLN A 89 -14.27 -16.52 -4.37
CA GLN A 89 -12.94 -16.29 -4.96
C GLN A 89 -12.99 -15.25 -6.09
N GLY A 90 -13.98 -15.37 -6.99
CA GLY A 90 -14.22 -14.42 -8.07
C GLY A 90 -14.44 -13.01 -7.56
N ALA A 91 -15.26 -12.84 -6.51
CA ALA A 91 -15.47 -11.56 -5.85
C ALA A 91 -14.15 -10.99 -5.28
N GLY A 92 -13.33 -11.82 -4.64
CA GLY A 92 -12.00 -11.42 -4.16
C GLY A 92 -11.09 -10.92 -5.29
N LEU A 93 -11.11 -11.58 -6.45
CA LEU A 93 -10.33 -11.17 -7.63
C LEU A 93 -10.80 -9.82 -8.20
N VAL A 94 -12.11 -9.58 -8.24
CA VAL A 94 -12.68 -8.30 -8.65
C VAL A 94 -12.21 -7.18 -7.72
N VAL A 95 -12.21 -7.41 -6.40
CA VAL A 95 -11.70 -6.43 -5.42
C VAL A 95 -10.21 -6.15 -5.62
N MET A 96 -9.38 -7.17 -5.85
CA MET A 96 -7.94 -6.97 -6.12
C MET A 96 -7.70 -6.18 -7.42
N THR A 97 -8.46 -6.48 -8.46
CA THR A 97 -8.39 -5.75 -9.74
C THR A 97 -8.82 -4.30 -9.57
N GLY A 98 -9.90 -4.05 -8.84
CA GLY A 98 -10.36 -2.71 -8.47
C GLY A 98 -9.30 -1.93 -7.68
N TYR A 99 -8.66 -2.58 -6.70
CA TYR A 99 -7.52 -2.00 -5.98
C TYR A 99 -6.39 -1.61 -6.92
N LEU A 100 -6.02 -2.47 -7.88
CA LEU A 100 -4.95 -2.17 -8.84
C LEU A 100 -5.28 -0.90 -9.63
N VAL A 101 -6.53 -0.74 -10.07
CA VAL A 101 -7.00 0.46 -10.79
C VAL A 101 -6.96 1.70 -9.89
N VAL A 102 -7.40 1.60 -8.64
CA VAL A 102 -7.37 2.74 -7.68
C VAL A 102 -5.93 3.12 -7.36
N ALA A 103 -5.09 2.17 -6.96
CA ALA A 103 -3.68 2.38 -6.66
C ALA A 103 -2.94 2.99 -7.86
N TRP A 104 -3.32 2.60 -9.07
CA TRP A 104 -2.81 3.22 -10.28
C TRP A 104 -3.25 4.67 -10.45
N ARG A 105 -4.56 4.94 -10.33
CA ARG A 105 -5.11 6.29 -10.50
C ARG A 105 -4.55 7.27 -9.49
N VAL A 106 -4.38 6.84 -8.24
CA VAL A 106 -3.84 7.67 -7.16
C VAL A 106 -2.30 7.75 -7.21
N GLY A 107 -1.66 7.02 -8.14
CA GLY A 107 -0.21 7.09 -8.33
C GLY A 107 0.60 6.38 -7.24
N LEU A 108 -0.02 5.50 -6.44
CA LEU A 108 0.63 4.70 -5.40
C LEU A 108 1.86 3.95 -5.96
N PHE A 109 1.75 3.41 -7.18
CA PHE A 109 2.89 2.76 -7.84
C PHE A 109 4.01 3.73 -8.22
N ARG A 110 3.74 5.00 -8.55
CA ARG A 110 4.81 5.98 -8.79
C ARG A 110 5.56 6.30 -7.50
N VAL A 111 4.82 6.46 -6.40
CA VAL A 111 5.40 6.73 -5.07
C VAL A 111 6.20 5.54 -4.55
N ALA A 112 5.73 4.32 -4.80
CA ALA A 112 6.40 3.09 -4.36
C ALA A 112 7.62 2.71 -5.22
N TRP A 113 7.55 2.87 -6.55
CA TRP A 113 8.55 2.31 -7.47
C TRP A 113 9.54 3.33 -8.04
N TRP A 114 9.18 4.61 -8.14
CA TRP A 114 10.01 5.62 -8.83
C TRP A 114 10.53 6.75 -7.95
N GLN A 115 9.84 7.10 -6.87
CA GLN A 115 10.37 8.08 -5.93
C GLN A 115 11.24 7.34 -4.91
N ARG A 116 12.56 7.59 -4.93
CA ARG A 116 13.43 7.28 -3.79
C ARG A 116 12.75 7.88 -2.56
N GLN A 117 12.31 7.03 -1.63
CA GLN A 117 11.60 7.51 -0.45
C GLN A 117 12.58 8.42 0.31
N PRO A 118 12.27 9.70 0.55
CA PRO A 118 13.19 10.60 1.28
C PRO A 118 13.59 10.02 2.64
N THR A 119 12.70 9.22 3.23
CA THR A 119 12.90 8.52 4.49
C THR A 119 13.86 7.33 4.44
N SER A 120 14.29 6.86 3.25
CA SER A 120 15.27 5.77 3.15
C SER A 120 16.68 6.21 3.57
N VAL A 121 16.99 7.50 3.44
CA VAL A 121 18.27 8.11 3.85
C VAL A 121 18.33 8.29 5.37
N LEU A 122 17.17 8.33 6.03
CA LEU A 122 17.06 8.51 7.48
C LEU A 122 17.38 7.23 8.26
N SER A 123 18.02 7.40 9.42
CA SER A 123 18.29 6.30 10.35
C SER A 123 16.99 5.69 10.89
N ARG A 124 17.05 4.47 11.45
CA ARG A 124 15.87 3.85 12.07
C ARG A 124 15.33 4.68 13.23
N ALA A 125 16.20 5.34 13.99
CA ALA A 125 15.81 6.21 15.10
C ALA A 125 15.07 7.47 14.59
N GLN A 126 15.61 8.13 13.57
CA GLN A 126 14.99 9.31 12.93
C GLN A 126 13.62 8.96 12.33
N ARG A 127 13.50 7.81 11.65
CA ARG A 127 12.21 7.31 11.14
C ARG A 127 11.19 7.05 12.26
N ARG A 128 11.62 6.49 13.39
CA ARG A 128 10.73 6.32 14.56
C ARG A 128 10.32 7.66 15.15
N GLY A 129 11.23 8.63 15.21
CA GLY A 129 10.96 10.00 15.66
C GLY A 129 9.90 10.70 14.80
N LEU A 130 10.04 10.68 13.48
CA LEU A 130 9.01 11.22 12.56
C LEU A 130 7.66 10.54 12.73
N ARG A 131 7.64 9.20 12.86
CA ARG A 131 6.39 8.47 13.13
C ARG A 131 5.79 8.84 14.49
N ALA A 132 6.62 9.12 15.49
CA ALA A 132 6.15 9.56 16.79
C ALA A 132 5.52 10.96 16.72
N GLN A 133 6.12 11.89 15.97
CA GLN A 133 5.56 13.22 15.68
C GLN A 133 4.21 13.13 14.97
N VAL A 134 4.11 12.36 13.88
CA VAL A 134 2.84 12.16 13.14
C VAL A 134 1.77 11.50 14.01
N ARG A 135 2.16 10.69 15.00
CA ARG A 135 1.24 10.08 15.97
C ARG A 135 0.89 10.99 17.15
N GLY A 136 1.41 12.22 17.21
CA GLY A 136 1.21 13.15 18.32
C GLY A 136 1.90 12.73 19.62
N ARG A 137 2.93 11.88 19.56
CA ARG A 137 3.66 11.38 20.74
C ARG A 137 4.90 12.20 21.09
N THR A 138 5.27 13.14 20.23
CA THR A 138 6.46 13.98 20.36
C THR A 138 6.15 15.33 19.77
N GLU A 139 6.73 16.39 20.33
CA GLU A 139 6.57 17.74 19.81
C GLU A 139 7.02 17.84 18.35
N VAL A 140 6.26 18.62 17.57
CA VAL A 140 6.45 18.75 16.14
C VAL A 140 7.57 19.75 15.89
N ASP A 141 8.67 19.27 15.32
CA ASP A 141 9.79 20.11 14.93
C ASP A 141 9.43 20.86 13.63
N PRO A 142 9.34 22.21 13.64
CA PRO A 142 8.97 23.00 12.46
C PRO A 142 9.90 22.76 11.26
N ALA A 143 11.19 22.49 11.50
CA ALA A 143 12.16 22.24 10.43
C ALA A 143 11.90 20.90 9.72
N ARG A 144 11.26 19.95 10.40
CA ARG A 144 10.96 18.59 9.88
C ARG A 144 9.52 18.43 9.43
N LEU A 145 8.70 19.48 9.59
CA LEU A 145 7.28 19.47 9.27
C LEU A 145 6.97 19.02 7.83
N PRO A 146 7.71 19.45 6.78
CA PRO A 146 7.46 18.98 5.41
C PRO A 146 7.63 17.45 5.26
N LEU A 147 8.65 16.88 5.90
CA LEU A 147 8.90 15.44 5.90
C LEU A 147 7.84 14.67 6.69
N ALA A 148 7.39 15.23 7.83
CA ALA A 148 6.29 14.66 8.61
C ALA A 148 4.97 14.67 7.82
N ARG A 149 4.67 15.75 7.08
CA ARG A 149 3.51 15.83 6.18
C ARG A 149 3.57 14.82 5.04
N ASP A 150 4.72 14.66 4.38
CA ASP A 150 4.89 13.64 3.33
C ASP A 150 4.67 12.22 3.90
N LEU A 151 5.25 11.94 5.07
CA LEU A 151 5.03 10.67 5.75
C LEU A 151 3.56 10.45 6.11
N ALA A 152 2.87 11.47 6.63
CA ALA A 152 1.45 11.40 6.96
C ALA A 152 0.61 11.13 5.71
N ARG A 153 0.83 11.84 4.59
CA ARG A 153 0.16 11.59 3.31
C ARG A 153 0.34 10.14 2.84
N ARG A 154 1.55 9.59 2.97
CA ARG A 154 1.81 8.17 2.64
C ARG A 154 1.03 7.21 3.53
N LEU A 155 0.93 7.48 4.85
CA LEU A 155 0.14 6.65 5.77
C LEU A 155 -1.36 6.71 5.43
N VAL A 156 -1.88 7.88 5.04
CA VAL A 156 -3.25 8.00 4.53
C VAL A 156 -3.42 7.18 3.25
N LEU A 157 -2.49 7.26 2.29
CA LEU A 157 -2.56 6.47 1.06
C LEU A 157 -2.41 4.96 1.30
N GLN A 158 -1.68 4.56 2.33
CA GLN A 158 -1.52 3.16 2.71
C GLN A 158 -2.85 2.52 3.11
N GLN A 159 -3.85 3.29 3.53
CA GLN A 159 -5.18 2.77 3.83
C GLN A 159 -5.84 2.09 2.62
N TYR A 160 -5.53 2.51 1.39
CA TYR A 160 -6.03 1.85 0.19
C TYR A 160 -5.51 0.42 0.04
N GLN A 161 -4.36 0.09 0.65
CA GLN A 161 -3.83 -1.27 0.70
C GLN A 161 -4.73 -2.22 1.50
N ALA A 162 -5.63 -1.70 2.34
CA ALA A 162 -6.66 -2.51 3.00
C ALA A 162 -7.61 -3.17 2.00
N LEU A 163 -7.86 -2.57 0.82
CA LEU A 163 -8.67 -3.20 -0.23
C LEU A 163 -8.00 -4.47 -0.78
N LEU A 164 -6.68 -4.44 -0.95
CA LEU A 164 -5.91 -5.63 -1.34
C LEU A 164 -6.04 -6.72 -0.27
N ILE A 165 -5.94 -6.34 1.00
CA ILE A 165 -6.11 -7.26 2.12
C ILE A 165 -7.50 -7.92 2.08
N VAL A 166 -8.57 -7.14 1.88
CA VAL A 166 -9.94 -7.66 1.74
C VAL A 166 -10.03 -8.66 0.59
N GLY A 167 -9.46 -8.36 -0.57
CA GLY A 167 -9.41 -9.29 -1.70
C GLY A 167 -8.72 -10.61 -1.35
N VAL A 168 -7.59 -10.56 -0.63
CA VAL A 168 -6.83 -11.75 -0.22
C VAL A 168 -7.63 -12.60 0.78
N VAL A 169 -8.29 -11.95 1.75
CA VAL A 169 -9.16 -12.65 2.71
C VAL A 169 -10.31 -13.35 1.99
N LEU A 170 -10.99 -12.67 1.06
CA LEU A 170 -12.05 -13.28 0.25
C LEU A 170 -11.56 -14.49 -0.54
N GLN A 171 -10.38 -14.40 -1.17
CA GLN A 171 -9.77 -15.53 -1.87
C GLN A 171 -9.54 -16.73 -0.95
N GLN A 172 -9.00 -16.52 0.26
CA GLN A 172 -8.76 -17.60 1.22
C GLN A 172 -10.07 -18.21 1.75
N VAL A 173 -11.08 -17.39 2.02
CA VAL A 173 -12.41 -17.85 2.43
C VAL A 173 -13.04 -18.69 1.33
N GLY A 174 -13.07 -18.20 0.09
CA GLY A 174 -13.64 -18.95 -1.03
C GLY A 174 -12.90 -20.25 -1.32
N ARG A 175 -11.57 -20.29 -1.13
CA ARG A 175 -10.78 -21.54 -1.21
C ARG A 175 -11.17 -22.52 -0.12
N THR A 176 -11.40 -22.04 1.10
CA THR A 176 -11.78 -22.88 2.25
C THR A 176 -13.18 -23.46 2.08
N ILE A 177 -14.11 -22.68 1.51
CA ILE A 177 -15.47 -23.14 1.21
C ILE A 177 -15.47 -24.19 0.10
N GLY A 178 -14.72 -23.97 -0.98
CA GLY A 178 -14.69 -24.89 -2.11
C GLY A 178 -13.92 -26.19 -1.85
N ALA A 179 -12.96 -26.18 -0.92
CA ALA A 179 -12.17 -27.35 -0.54
C ALA A 179 -11.87 -27.33 0.98
N PRO A 180 -12.85 -27.67 1.83
CA PRO A 180 -12.72 -27.58 3.28
C PRO A 180 -11.82 -28.71 3.80
N THR A 181 -10.52 -28.41 3.96
CA THR A 181 -9.57 -29.26 4.69
C THR A 181 -9.25 -28.60 6.04
N ARG A 182 -8.95 -29.40 7.07
CA ARG A 182 -8.54 -28.87 8.39
C ARG A 182 -7.37 -27.87 8.26
N LEU A 183 -6.42 -28.18 7.38
CA LEU A 183 -5.28 -27.31 7.11
C LEU A 183 -5.71 -25.99 6.46
N ASN A 184 -6.60 -26.00 5.47
CA ASN A 184 -7.11 -24.78 4.82
C ASN A 184 -7.85 -23.90 5.84
N VAL A 185 -8.66 -24.48 6.72
CA VAL A 185 -9.35 -23.74 7.78
C VAL A 185 -8.34 -23.07 8.71
N VAL A 186 -7.33 -23.80 9.19
CA VAL A 186 -6.28 -23.24 10.08
C VAL A 186 -5.52 -22.11 9.38
N ILE A 187 -5.10 -22.31 8.12
CA ILE A 187 -4.40 -21.28 7.35
C ILE A 187 -5.28 -20.05 7.15
N THR A 188 -6.55 -20.22 6.80
CA THR A 188 -7.48 -19.11 6.57
C THR A 188 -7.75 -18.33 7.85
N VAL A 189 -7.88 -18.99 8.99
CA VAL A 189 -8.04 -18.31 10.29
C VAL A 189 -6.77 -17.54 10.66
N LEU A 190 -5.59 -18.16 10.56
CA LEU A 190 -4.33 -17.50 10.94
C LEU A 190 -3.98 -16.34 10.00
N VAL A 191 -3.97 -16.59 8.69
CA VAL A 191 -3.63 -15.58 7.68
C VAL A 191 -4.72 -14.51 7.62
N GLY A 192 -6.00 -14.92 7.55
CA GLY A 192 -7.12 -13.99 7.48
C GLY A 192 -7.23 -13.12 8.74
N GLY A 193 -7.09 -13.71 9.93
CA GLY A 193 -7.07 -12.99 11.19
C GLY A 193 -5.90 -11.99 11.27
N GLY A 194 -4.67 -12.43 10.94
CA GLY A 194 -3.49 -11.56 10.93
C GLY A 194 -3.62 -10.38 9.95
N LEU A 195 -4.18 -10.64 8.78
CA LEU A 195 -4.46 -9.64 7.75
C LEU A 195 -5.53 -8.62 8.21
N VAL A 196 -6.61 -9.07 8.85
CA VAL A 196 -7.64 -8.18 9.41
C VAL A 196 -7.04 -7.28 10.50
N VAL A 197 -6.23 -7.84 11.40
CA VAL A 197 -5.52 -7.06 12.42
C VAL A 197 -4.61 -6.01 11.76
N ALA A 198 -3.84 -6.39 10.74
CA ALA A 198 -3.00 -5.46 9.99
C ALA A 198 -3.82 -4.33 9.35
N ALA A 199 -4.96 -4.64 8.72
CA ALA A 199 -5.85 -3.64 8.13
C ALA A 199 -6.42 -2.66 9.16
N VAL A 200 -6.82 -3.16 10.34
CA VAL A 200 -7.30 -2.31 11.46
C VAL A 200 -6.19 -1.39 11.96
N LEU A 201 -4.96 -1.90 12.10
CA LEU A 201 -3.82 -1.09 12.49
C LEU A 201 -3.51 0.00 11.44
N MET A 202 -3.51 -0.35 10.15
CA MET A 202 -3.33 0.61 9.06
C MET A 202 -4.40 1.72 9.08
N ARG A 203 -5.68 1.37 9.29
CA ARG A 203 -6.76 2.36 9.41
C ARG A 203 -6.58 3.28 10.62
N ARG A 204 -6.19 2.73 11.77
CA ARG A 204 -5.89 3.53 12.97
C ARG A 204 -4.72 4.48 12.74
N GLU A 205 -3.71 4.07 11.98
CA GLU A 205 -2.58 4.94 11.62
C GLU A 205 -2.97 6.02 10.61
N ALA A 206 -3.77 5.68 9.61
CA ALA A 206 -4.31 6.63 8.63
C ALA A 206 -5.14 7.72 9.32
N GLY A 207 -6.06 7.35 10.22
CA GLY A 207 -6.85 8.33 10.96
C GLY A 207 -6.04 9.26 11.87
N ARG A 208 -4.88 8.80 12.38
CA ARG A 208 -3.94 9.68 13.12
C ARG A 208 -3.19 10.61 12.16
N ALA A 209 -2.79 10.11 11.01
CA ALA A 209 -2.13 10.90 9.98
C ALA A 209 -3.06 11.96 9.37
N GLU A 210 -4.34 11.65 9.18
CA GLU A 210 -5.37 12.61 8.73
C GLU A 210 -5.54 13.75 9.74
N ARG A 211 -5.63 13.44 11.04
CA ARG A 211 -5.66 14.48 12.08
C ARG A 211 -4.41 15.34 12.07
N PHE A 212 -3.23 14.71 11.98
CA PHE A 212 -1.97 15.43 11.89
C PHE A 212 -1.92 16.40 10.70
N LEU A 213 -2.44 15.99 9.53
CA LEU A 213 -2.53 16.83 8.35
C LEU A 213 -3.55 17.96 8.49
N ALA A 214 -4.66 17.72 9.20
CA ALA A 214 -5.64 18.75 9.51
C ALA A 214 -5.08 19.82 10.48
N ASP A 215 -4.31 19.39 11.48
CA ASP A 215 -3.66 20.29 12.45
C ASP A 215 -2.49 21.08 11.84
N HIS A 216 -1.89 20.57 10.76
CA HIS A 216 -0.73 21.18 10.10
C HIS A 216 -0.96 21.34 8.60
N PRO A 217 -1.91 22.20 8.17
CA PRO A 217 -2.24 22.39 6.76
C PRO A 217 -1.04 22.91 5.96
N ASP A 218 -0.95 22.51 4.69
CA ASP A 218 0.11 22.95 3.80
C ASP A 218 -0.11 24.43 3.44
N PRO A 219 0.84 25.35 3.68
CA PRO A 219 0.64 26.78 3.41
C PRO A 219 0.38 27.11 1.93
N GLY A 220 0.61 26.16 1.01
CA GLY A 220 0.31 26.29 -0.42
C GLY A 220 -0.93 25.53 -0.92
N SER A 221 -1.71 24.89 -0.03
CA SER A 221 -2.92 24.17 -0.42
C SER A 221 -4.12 25.14 -0.40
N PRO A 222 -4.78 25.45 -1.53
CA PRO A 222 -6.06 26.14 -1.50
C PRO A 222 -7.07 25.27 -0.74
N VAL A 223 -7.75 25.87 0.23
CA VAL A 223 -8.85 25.27 1.00
C VAL A 223 -10.08 25.12 0.11
#